data_AF-A0A347ULE8-F1
#
_entry.id   AF-A0A347ULE8-F1
#
_cell.length_a   1.000
_cell.length_b   1.000
_cell.length_c   1.000
_cell.angle_alpha   90.00
_cell.angle_beta   90.00
_cell.angle_gamma   90.00
#
_symmetry.space_group_name_H-M   'P 1'
#
loop_
_entity.id
_entity.type
_entity.pdbx_description
1 polymer ?
#
loop_
_entity_poly.entity_id
_entity_poly.type
_entity_poly.pdbx_seq_one_letter_code
_entity_poly.pdbx_strand_id
1 'polypeptide(L)'
;MRLLYDLFERVSDFGSSVLRPAGWLFVVWLSGMIAKLEAVQGEWYPDWHSVPSAMGWSFANLFSFFGFHKRYFGEEELNAVLQVTGGVQTVAGFILLFFLGLGLRNRFRLR
;
A
#
# COMPACT_ATOMS: atom_id res chain seq x y z
N MET A 1 23.72 -14.89 3.23
CA MET A 1 22.28 -15.23 3.11
C MET A 1 21.51 -14.98 4.42
N ARG A 2 21.82 -13.90 5.18
CA ARG A 2 21.05 -13.47 6.36
C ARG A 2 20.08 -12.32 6.07
N LEU A 3 20.37 -11.53 5.04
CA LEU A 3 19.62 -10.32 4.70
C LEU A 3 18.15 -10.59 4.31
N LEU A 4 17.90 -11.71 3.61
CA LEU A 4 16.53 -12.16 3.33
C LEU A 4 15.83 -12.67 4.60
N TYR A 5 16.56 -13.30 5.52
CA TYR A 5 16.02 -13.79 6.79
C TYR A 5 15.67 -12.64 7.73
N ASP A 6 16.51 -11.62 7.82
CA ASP A 6 16.26 -10.40 8.62
C ASP A 6 15.12 -9.55 8.01
N LEU A 7 15.04 -9.47 6.66
CA LEU A 7 13.88 -8.90 5.99
C LEU A 7 12.61 -9.70 6.30
N PHE A 8 12.68 -11.03 6.30
CA PHE A 8 11.56 -11.90 6.62
C PHE A 8 11.14 -11.80 8.09
N GLU A 9 12.10 -11.69 9.01
CA GLU A 9 11.88 -11.51 10.45
C GLU A 9 11.29 -10.13 10.74
N ARG A 10 11.77 -9.08 10.08
CA ARG A 10 11.26 -7.70 10.21
C ARG A 10 9.91 -7.49 9.52
N VAL A 11 9.63 -8.23 8.45
CA VAL A 11 8.36 -8.18 7.70
C VAL A 11 7.29 -9.10 8.30
N SER A 12 7.67 -10.29 8.79
CA SER A 12 6.71 -11.38 9.01
C SER A 12 6.74 -12.02 10.40
N ASP A 13 7.76 -11.80 11.23
CA ASP A 13 7.99 -12.36 12.58
C ASP A 13 6.97 -13.43 13.05
N PHE A 14 7.00 -14.56 12.34
CA PHE A 14 6.30 -15.80 12.63
C PHE A 14 4.85 -15.68 13.13
N GLY A 15 4.00 -14.86 12.48
CA GLY A 15 2.55 -14.93 12.68
C GLY A 15 2.03 -14.60 14.10
N SER A 16 2.88 -14.07 14.99
CA SER A 16 2.50 -13.67 16.35
C SER A 16 1.83 -12.29 16.41
N SER A 17 2.08 -11.43 15.41
CA SER A 17 1.68 -10.02 15.44
C SER A 17 0.98 -9.60 14.14
N VAL A 18 -0.36 -9.56 14.17
CA VAL A 18 -1.22 -9.02 13.10
C VAL A 18 -0.93 -7.53 12.83
N LEU A 19 -0.40 -6.80 13.82
CA LEU A 19 -0.09 -5.38 13.71
C LEU A 19 1.02 -5.04 12.70
N ARG A 20 1.97 -5.95 12.43
CA ARG A 20 3.11 -5.64 11.54
C ARG A 20 2.74 -5.60 10.06
N PRO A 21 2.02 -6.58 9.48
CA PRO A 21 1.53 -6.45 8.10
C PRO A 21 0.56 -5.28 7.93
N ALA A 22 -0.22 -4.93 8.96
CA ALA A 22 -1.02 -3.71 8.97
C ALA A 22 -0.16 -2.43 8.95
N GLY A 23 0.94 -2.40 9.72
CA GLY A 23 1.91 -1.31 9.69
C GLY A 23 2.60 -1.16 8.33
N TRP A 24 3.01 -2.26 7.70
CA TRP A 24 3.57 -2.26 6.35
C TRP A 24 2.56 -1.79 5.30
N LEU A 25 1.29 -2.20 5.41
CA LEU A 25 0.21 -1.66 4.56
C LEU A 25 0.08 -0.16 4.72
N PHE A 26 0.16 0.35 5.95
CA PHE A 26 0.10 1.78 6.22
C PHE A 26 1.30 2.54 5.64
N VAL A 27 2.52 1.98 5.73
CA VAL A 27 3.72 2.57 5.11
C VAL A 27 3.60 2.62 3.59
N VAL A 28 3.19 1.52 2.96
CA VAL A 28 2.99 1.45 1.50
C VAL A 28 1.84 2.37 1.05
N TRP A 29 0.82 2.54 1.90
CA TRP A 29 -0.25 3.51 1.66
C TRP A 29 0.26 4.96 1.73
N LEU A 30 1.04 5.30 2.76
CA LEU A 30 1.65 6.62 2.88
C LEU A 30 2.58 6.93 1.71
N SER A 31 3.40 5.97 1.27
CA SER A 31 4.32 6.19 0.15
C SER A 31 3.58 6.48 -1.15
N GLY A 32 2.47 5.77 -1.44
CA GLY A 32 1.66 6.04 -2.63
C GLY A 32 0.95 7.41 -2.58
N MET A 33 0.55 7.84 -1.39
CA MET A 33 -0.05 9.17 -1.18
C MET A 33 0.98 10.27 -1.45
N ILE A 34 2.17 10.16 -0.86
CA ILE A 34 3.26 11.14 -1.03
C ILE A 34 3.67 11.21 -2.50
N ALA A 35 3.85 10.06 -3.17
CA ALA A 35 4.23 10.01 -4.58
C ALA A 35 3.21 10.73 -5.49
N LYS A 36 1.90 10.59 -5.22
CA LYS A 36 0.87 11.31 -5.96
C LYS A 36 0.84 12.80 -5.63
N LEU A 37 1.03 13.19 -4.38
CA LEU A 37 1.11 14.61 -3.99
C LEU A 37 2.30 15.30 -4.67
N GLU A 38 3.49 14.71 -4.61
CA GLU A 38 4.69 15.23 -5.28
C GLU A 38 4.48 15.35 -6.79
N ALA A 39 3.88 14.33 -7.42
CA ALA A 39 3.65 14.33 -8.85
C ALA A 39 2.59 15.33 -9.33
N VAL A 40 1.59 15.65 -8.50
CA VAL A 40 0.52 16.60 -8.85
C VAL A 40 0.93 18.04 -8.57
N GLN A 41 1.69 18.29 -7.49
CA GLN A 41 1.94 19.66 -7.03
C GLN A 41 3.31 20.18 -7.43
N GLY A 42 4.35 19.33 -7.53
CA GLY A 42 5.72 19.77 -7.80
C GLY A 42 6.31 20.75 -6.78
N GLU A 43 5.55 21.10 -5.73
CA GLU A 43 5.89 22.04 -4.67
C GLU A 43 5.94 21.33 -3.32
N TRP A 44 6.73 21.88 -2.40
CA TRP A 44 6.93 21.32 -1.06
C TRP A 44 5.67 21.38 -0.16
N TYR A 45 4.71 22.26 -0.48
CA TYR A 45 3.52 22.48 0.33
C TYR A 45 2.29 21.79 -0.27
N PRO A 46 1.62 20.90 0.48
CA PRO A 46 0.43 20.23 -0.02
C PRO A 46 -0.77 21.18 -0.03
N ASP A 47 -1.37 21.37 -1.20
CA ASP A 47 -2.75 21.84 -1.30
C ASP A 47 -3.67 20.80 -0.63
N TRP A 48 -4.32 21.23 0.45
CA TRP A 48 -5.23 20.40 1.24
C TRP A 48 -6.39 19.82 0.41
N HIS A 49 -6.72 20.43 -0.74
CA HIS A 49 -7.73 19.92 -1.66
C HIS A 49 -7.30 18.65 -2.42
N SER A 50 -6.01 18.42 -2.66
CA SER A 50 -5.53 17.25 -3.40
C SER A 50 -5.24 16.04 -2.50
N VAL A 51 -5.07 16.27 -1.18
CA VAL A 51 -4.77 15.22 -0.19
C VAL A 51 -5.80 14.09 -0.21
N PRO A 52 -7.14 14.33 -0.21
CA PRO A 52 -8.12 13.25 -0.30
C PRO A 52 -8.02 12.43 -1.59
N SER A 53 -7.68 13.07 -2.73
CA SER A 53 -7.49 12.39 -4.02
C SER A 53 -6.23 11.52 -4.03
N ALA A 54 -5.16 12.00 -3.40
CA ALA A 54 -3.92 11.24 -3.23
C ALA A 54 -4.09 10.03 -2.31
N MET A 55 -4.77 10.22 -1.18
CA MET A 55 -5.14 9.15 -0.26
C MET A 55 -6.01 8.08 -0.95
N GLY A 56 -7.02 8.52 -1.72
CA GLY A 56 -7.94 7.64 -2.45
C GLY A 56 -7.23 6.82 -3.54
N TRP A 57 -6.31 7.44 -4.28
CA TRP A 57 -5.50 6.74 -5.28
C TRP A 57 -4.61 5.66 -4.67
N SER A 58 -3.89 6.02 -3.61
CA SER A 58 -3.03 5.09 -2.88
C SER A 58 -3.83 3.92 -2.28
N PHE A 59 -5.01 4.21 -1.73
CA PHE A 59 -5.93 3.20 -1.22
C PHE A 59 -6.44 2.28 -2.33
N ALA A 60 -6.87 2.84 -3.47
CA ALA A 60 -7.36 2.08 -4.62
C ALA A 60 -6.28 1.16 -5.22
N ASN A 61 -5.00 1.50 -5.06
CA ASN A 61 -3.89 0.66 -5.48
C ASN A 61 -3.67 -0.53 -4.55
N LEU A 62 -3.67 -0.29 -3.24
CA LEU A 62 -3.52 -1.36 -2.25
C LEU A 62 -4.70 -2.34 -2.26
N PHE A 63 -5.90 -1.83 -2.52
CA PHE A 63 -7.15 -2.57 -2.51
C PHE A 63 -7.69 -2.79 -3.93
N SER A 64 -6.80 -2.97 -4.90
CA SER A 64 -7.16 -3.14 -6.32
C SER A 64 -8.10 -4.32 -6.56
N PHE A 65 -8.05 -5.36 -5.72
CA PHE A 65 -8.93 -6.53 -5.80
C PHE A 65 -10.41 -6.21 -5.64
N PHE A 66 -10.76 -5.10 -4.98
CA PHE A 66 -12.13 -4.63 -4.84
C PHE A 66 -12.64 -3.87 -6.07
N GLY A 67 -11.81 -3.69 -7.11
CA GLY A 67 -12.20 -3.03 -8.36
C GLY A 67 -12.15 -1.50 -8.32
N PHE A 68 -11.63 -0.89 -7.25
CA PHE A 68 -11.52 0.57 -7.10
C PHE A 68 -10.59 1.24 -8.11
N HIS A 69 -9.67 0.48 -8.71
CA HIS A 69 -8.73 0.96 -9.72
C HIS A 69 -9.43 1.64 -10.92
N LYS A 70 -10.60 1.15 -11.36
CA LYS A 70 -11.25 1.71 -12.56
C LYS A 70 -11.83 3.12 -12.34
N ARG A 71 -12.16 3.49 -11.09
CA ARG A 71 -12.75 4.80 -10.75
C ARG A 71 -11.70 5.90 -10.62
N TYR A 72 -10.50 5.58 -10.16
CA TYR A 72 -9.44 6.55 -9.91
C TYR A 72 -8.46 6.73 -11.08
N PHE A 73 -8.47 5.84 -12.08
CA PHE A 73 -7.56 5.85 -13.23
C PHE A 73 -8.24 6.22 -14.56
N GLY A 74 -9.56 6.43 -14.57
CA GLY A 74 -10.36 6.41 -15.80
C GLY A 74 -10.09 7.54 -16.79
N GLU A 75 -9.53 8.68 -16.35
CA GLU A 75 -9.44 9.89 -17.19
C GLU A 75 -8.16 10.72 -16.98
N GLU A 76 -7.26 10.35 -16.06
CA GLU A 76 -6.00 11.09 -15.82
C GLU A 76 -4.84 10.46 -16.62
N GLU A 77 -4.16 11.26 -17.45
CA GLU A 77 -2.85 10.90 -18.02
C GLU A 77 -1.81 10.82 -16.88
N LEU A 78 -1.69 9.63 -16.29
CA LEU A 78 -0.73 9.39 -15.23
C LEU A 78 0.68 9.27 -15.82
N ASN A 79 1.60 10.07 -15.28
CA ASN A 79 3.03 9.96 -15.55
C ASN A 79 3.51 8.50 -15.34
N ALA A 80 4.44 8.02 -16.17
CA ALA A 80 5.00 6.67 -16.12
C ALA A 80 5.47 6.26 -14.71
N VAL A 81 6.01 7.21 -13.93
CA VAL A 81 6.43 6.97 -12.54
C VAL A 81 5.26 6.58 -11.64
N LEU A 82 4.10 7.23 -11.78
CA LEU A 82 2.89 6.92 -11.01
C LEU A 82 2.29 5.57 -11.42
N GLN A 83 2.34 5.23 -12.72
CA GLN A 83 1.87 3.93 -13.19
C GLN A 83 2.71 2.78 -12.61
N VAL A 84 4.04 2.92 -12.66
CA VAL A 84 4.95 1.92 -12.07
C VAL A 84 4.76 1.84 -10.56
N THR A 85 4.66 2.99 -9.88
CA THR A 85 4.43 3.05 -8.42
C THR A 85 3.11 2.37 -8.06
N GLY A 86 2.02 2.67 -8.78
CA GLY A 86 0.71 2.05 -8.55
C GLY A 86 0.74 0.54 -8.76
N GLY A 87 1.42 0.06 -9.81
CA GLY A 87 1.60 -1.38 -10.04
C GLY A 87 2.38 -2.09 -8.92
N VAL A 88 3.51 -1.51 -8.49
CA VAL A 88 4.29 -2.02 -7.35
C VAL A 88 3.45 -2.03 -6.08
N GLN A 89 2.68 -0.96 -5.85
CA GLN A 89 1.80 -0.81 -4.70
C GLN A 89 0.69 -1.86 -4.69
N THR A 90 0.13 -2.21 -5.84
CA THR A 90 -0.84 -3.30 -5.98
C THR A 90 -0.24 -4.66 -5.67
N VAL A 91 0.95 -4.97 -6.20
CA VAL A 91 1.62 -6.26 -5.91
C VAL A 91 1.98 -6.35 -4.42
N ALA A 92 2.53 -5.29 -3.85
CA ALA A 92 2.84 -5.21 -2.42
C ALA A 92 1.59 -5.31 -1.55
N GLY A 93 0.51 -4.60 -1.92
CA GLY A 93 -0.78 -4.65 -1.24
C GLY A 93 -1.36 -6.05 -1.23
N PHE A 94 -1.30 -6.78 -2.35
CA PHE A 94 -1.76 -8.15 -2.42
C PHE A 94 -0.99 -9.08 -1.47
N ILE A 95 0.34 -9.02 -1.47
CA ILE A 95 1.21 -9.83 -0.59
C ILE A 95 0.92 -9.51 0.89
N LEU A 96 0.83 -8.23 1.23
CA LEU A 96 0.62 -7.78 2.61
C LEU A 96 -0.80 -8.09 3.11
N LEU A 97 -1.82 -7.92 2.28
CA LEU A 97 -3.20 -8.30 2.61
C LEU A 97 -3.32 -9.82 2.78
N PHE A 98 -2.60 -10.60 1.98
CA PHE A 98 -2.53 -12.05 2.15
C PHE A 98 -1.91 -12.42 3.52
N PHE A 99 -0.80 -11.79 3.90
CA PHE A 99 -0.20 -11.99 5.22
C PHE A 99 -1.10 -11.50 6.36
N LEU A 100 -1.80 -10.39 6.19
CA LEU A 100 -2.78 -9.89 7.15
C LEU A 100 -3.91 -10.90 7.34
N GLY A 101 -4.45 -11.45 6.24
CA GLY A 101 -5.46 -12.51 6.26
C GLY A 101 -4.96 -13.79 6.93
N LEU A 102 -3.72 -14.20 6.67
CA LEU A 102 -3.08 -15.34 7.32
C LEU A 102 -2.95 -15.11 8.84
N GLY A 103 -2.53 -13.91 9.26
CA GLY A 103 -2.43 -13.51 10.66
C GLY A 103 -3.78 -13.46 11.38
N LEU A 104 -4.82 -12.92 10.73
CA LEU A 104 -6.18 -12.92 11.25
C LEU A 104 -6.71 -14.34 11.42
N ARG A 105 -6.53 -15.20 10.40
CA ARG A 105 -6.93 -16.62 10.48
C ARG A 105 -6.24 -17.32 11.63
N ASN A 106 -4.94 -17.11 11.84
CA ASN A 106 -4.20 -17.74 12.94
C ASN A 106 -4.66 -17.23 14.32
N ARG A 107 -5.03 -15.95 14.44
CA ARG A 107 -5.56 -15.38 15.70
C ARG A 107 -6.96 -15.91 16.04
N PHE A 108 -7.84 -16.02 15.05
CA PHE A 108 -9.19 -16.60 15.24
C PHE A 108 -9.18 -18.13 15.37
N ARG A 109 -8.04 -18.79 15.10
CA ARG A 109 -7.89 -20.24 15.26
C ARG A 109 -7.28 -20.64 16.60
N LEU A 110 -6.94 -19.68 17.47
CA LEU A 110 -6.42 -19.94 18.81
C LEU A 110 -7.45 -19.60 19.89
N ARG A 111 -8.11 -20.68 20.33
CA ARG A 111 -9.12 -20.89 21.38
C ARG A 111 -10.56 -20.57 21.00
#